data_AF-A0A956GSS8-F1
#
_entry.id   AF-A0A956GSS8-F1
#
_cell.length_a   1.000
_cell.length_b   1.000
_cell.length_c   1.000
_cell.angle_alpha   90.00
_cell.angle_beta   90.00
_cell.angle_gamma   90.00
#
_symmetry.space_group_name_H-M   'P 1'
#
loop_
_entity.id
_entity.type
_entity.pdbx_description
1 polymer ?
#
loop_
_entity_poly.entity_id
_entity_poly.type
_entity_poly.pdbx_seq_one_letter_code
_entity_poly.pdbx_strand_id
1 'polypeptide(L)'
;MTSVRRSLTFRVQRAGHAPITLRLMAHAAPAALAVVGDTLRFELPDGDHLYLVSKEDPRFPVPPAATALPLEAERGYELRAEVELRGGHASLWVIEYDDAARLQHAQVTLRSGTTPLRFTTDPRHRTCCVALRLAGRGELTLRGLTLLDEAEAAADAAAHAVAAPFDPGITPSLAALGDAVAHGVVAGPVPVPRGGLLPVHGRAIDPEFELLQLELLWQRDLLWGLDGGDAEVPGAILDWAERRGVLLAWDVPDAARRPWFEAEVLARRAP
;
A
#
# COMPACT_ATOMS: atom_id res chain seq x y z
N MET A 1 -6.98 38.10 19.04
CA MET A 1 -6.38 38.12 17.69
C MET A 1 -5.58 36.84 17.51
N THR A 2 -6.08 35.89 16.72
CA THR A 2 -5.38 34.63 16.40
C THR A 2 -4.24 34.93 15.45
N SER A 3 -3.01 34.49 15.79
CA SER A 3 -1.84 34.62 14.91
C SER A 3 -2.04 33.77 13.65
N VAL A 4 -2.04 34.40 12.47
CA VAL A 4 -2.16 33.70 11.18
C VAL A 4 -0.79 33.15 10.81
N ARG A 5 -0.61 31.83 10.93
CA ARG A 5 0.57 31.13 10.41
C ARG A 5 0.53 31.12 8.87
N ARG A 6 1.68 31.32 8.22
CA ARG A 6 1.86 31.31 6.74
C ARG A 6 2.80 30.20 6.26
N SER A 7 3.04 29.23 7.12
CA SER A 7 3.88 28.08 6.85
C SER A 7 3.17 26.84 7.35
N LEU A 8 3.36 25.75 6.63
CA LEU A 8 2.88 24.43 7.02
C LEU A 8 4.09 23.50 7.14
N THR A 9 4.15 22.77 8.24
CA THR A 9 5.26 21.86 8.51
C THR A 9 4.73 20.44 8.54
N PHE A 10 5.32 19.59 7.72
CA PHE A 10 5.03 18.17 7.64
C PHE A 10 6.23 17.39 8.16
N ARG A 11 5.96 16.30 8.88
CA ARG A 11 7.00 15.33 9.20
C ARG A 11 7.02 14.26 8.12
N VAL A 12 8.19 14.02 7.55
CA VAL A 12 8.40 12.89 6.65
C VAL A 12 8.53 11.64 7.51
N GLN A 13 7.69 10.64 7.27
CA GLN A 13 7.71 9.36 7.98
C GLN A 13 8.80 8.45 7.38
N ARG A 14 10.07 8.83 7.55
CA ARG A 14 11.22 7.95 7.30
C ARG A 14 12.27 8.22 8.38
N ALA A 15 12.82 7.17 8.97
CA ALA A 15 13.75 7.29 10.10
C ALA A 15 14.94 8.21 9.73
N GLY A 16 15.19 9.23 10.55
CA GLY A 16 16.28 10.19 10.35
C GLY A 16 15.98 11.39 9.45
N HIS A 17 14.75 11.53 8.93
CA HIS A 17 14.41 12.65 8.04
C HIS A 17 13.92 13.88 8.82
N ALA A 18 14.45 15.04 8.46
CA ALA A 18 13.99 16.31 9.00
C ALA A 18 12.56 16.64 8.51
N PRO A 19 11.74 17.34 9.32
CA PRO A 19 10.45 17.82 8.87
C PRO A 19 10.59 18.80 7.70
N ILE A 20 9.72 18.69 6.70
CA ILE A 20 9.63 19.62 5.58
C ILE A 20 8.71 20.76 5.98
N THR A 21 9.21 22.00 5.94
CA THR A 21 8.39 23.19 6.16
C THR A 21 8.14 23.90 4.84
N LEU A 22 6.90 23.88 4.37
CA LEU A 22 6.47 24.68 3.22
C LEU A 22 6.10 26.09 3.67
N ARG A 23 6.64 27.09 2.98
CA ARG A 23 6.48 28.52 3.28
C ARG A 23 5.84 29.21 2.10
N LEU A 24 4.96 30.18 2.37
CA LEU A 24 4.32 30.97 1.33
C LEU A 24 5.37 31.77 0.55
N MET A 25 5.36 31.64 -0.78
CA MET A 25 6.16 32.52 -1.61
C MET A 25 5.61 33.95 -1.52
N ALA A 26 6.50 34.92 -1.27
CA ALA A 26 6.20 36.29 -0.82
C ALA A 26 5.27 37.15 -1.72
N HIS A 27 4.81 36.64 -2.86
CA HIS A 27 3.98 37.37 -3.82
C HIS A 27 2.46 37.17 -3.65
N ALA A 28 2.01 36.29 -2.76
CA ALA A 28 0.58 36.07 -2.53
C ALA A 28 -0.01 37.09 -1.53
N ALA A 29 -1.22 37.58 -1.81
CA ALA A 29 -1.95 38.44 -0.90
C ALA A 29 -2.16 37.74 0.47
N PRO A 30 -1.79 38.35 1.61
CA PRO A 30 -1.84 37.73 2.93
C PRO A 30 -3.18 37.13 3.35
N ALA A 31 -4.30 37.61 2.80
CA ALA A 31 -5.64 37.16 3.13
C ALA A 31 -6.05 35.86 2.41
N ALA A 32 -5.30 35.44 1.39
CA ALA A 32 -5.66 34.30 0.55
C ALA A 32 -5.34 32.93 1.17
N LEU A 33 -4.63 32.88 2.30
CA LEU A 33 -4.21 31.63 2.95
C LEU A 33 -4.24 31.74 4.47
N ALA A 34 -4.86 30.76 5.12
CA ALA A 34 -4.82 30.59 6.58
C ALA A 34 -4.51 29.14 6.93
N VAL A 35 -3.71 28.93 7.98
CA VAL A 35 -3.45 27.60 8.55
C VAL A 35 -4.21 27.47 9.86
N VAL A 36 -5.13 26.50 9.93
CA VAL A 36 -5.96 26.21 11.12
C VAL A 36 -5.72 24.76 11.53
N GLY A 37 -4.95 24.55 12.60
CA GLY A 37 -4.46 23.21 12.94
C GLY A 37 -3.55 22.67 11.84
N ASP A 38 -3.89 21.50 11.30
CA ASP A 38 -3.17 20.86 10.18
C ASP A 38 -3.82 21.14 8.80
N THR A 39 -4.83 22.01 8.76
CA THR A 39 -5.60 22.31 7.56
C THR A 39 -5.20 23.66 6.98
N LEU A 40 -4.89 23.68 5.69
CA LEU A 40 -4.77 24.89 4.87
C LEU A 40 -6.15 25.31 4.38
N ARG A 41 -6.53 26.55 4.63
CA ARG A 41 -7.67 27.21 4.01
C ARG A 41 -7.15 28.22 3.00
N PHE A 42 -7.63 28.14 1.78
CA PHE A 42 -7.21 29.05 0.72
C PHE A 42 -8.40 29.59 -0.07
N GLU A 43 -8.28 30.85 -0.48
CA GLU A 43 -9.27 31.55 -1.29
C GLU A 43 -8.54 32.50 -2.24
N LEU A 44 -8.51 32.11 -3.51
CA LEU A 44 -7.82 32.81 -4.59
C LEU A 44 -8.83 33.25 -5.65
N PRO A 45 -8.62 34.41 -6.30
CA PRO A 45 -9.39 34.80 -7.48
C PRO A 45 -9.33 33.75 -8.61
N ASP A 46 -10.31 33.77 -9.50
CA ASP A 46 -10.34 32.87 -10.65
C ASP A 46 -9.13 33.12 -11.57
N GLY A 47 -8.44 32.03 -11.94
CA GLY A 47 -7.20 32.08 -12.72
C GLY A 47 -5.92 32.27 -11.91
N ASP A 48 -6.03 32.72 -10.65
CA ASP A 48 -4.88 32.89 -9.76
C ASP A 48 -4.46 31.58 -9.08
N HIS A 49 -3.22 31.57 -8.60
CA HIS A 49 -2.66 30.46 -7.84
C HIS A 49 -1.58 30.95 -6.88
N LEU A 50 -1.33 30.19 -5.82
CA LEU A 50 -0.21 30.41 -4.90
C LEU A 50 0.66 29.17 -4.80
N TYR A 51 1.91 29.40 -4.39
CA TYR A 51 2.86 28.34 -4.09
C TYR A 51 3.32 28.42 -2.63
N LEU A 52 3.35 27.26 -2.00
CA LEU A 52 4.07 26.99 -0.77
C LEU A 52 5.31 26.17 -1.12
N VAL A 53 6.51 26.60 -0.73
CA VAL A 53 7.78 25.95 -1.10
C VAL A 53 8.63 25.63 0.12
N SER A 54 9.39 24.53 0.06
CA SER A 54 10.27 24.08 1.15
C SER A 54 11.62 24.82 1.25
N LYS A 55 11.94 25.67 0.27
CA LYS A 55 13.20 26.40 0.19
C LYS A 55 13.06 27.88 0.57
N GLU A 56 14.18 28.51 0.94
CA GLU A 56 14.20 29.91 1.38
C GLU A 56 14.06 30.90 0.22
N ASP A 57 14.77 30.68 -0.90
CA ASP A 57 14.65 31.54 -2.09
C ASP A 57 13.34 31.23 -2.82
N PRO A 58 12.45 32.21 -3.03
CA PRO A 58 11.17 31.98 -3.68
C PRO A 58 11.29 31.70 -5.18
N ARG A 59 12.41 32.00 -5.84
CA ARG A 59 12.52 31.87 -7.30
C ARG A 59 12.76 30.43 -7.70
N PHE A 60 11.84 29.83 -8.46
CA PHE A 60 11.97 28.45 -8.95
C PHE A 60 13.26 28.13 -9.72
N PRO A 61 13.88 29.03 -10.50
CA PRO A 61 15.13 28.71 -11.20
C PRO A 61 16.35 28.54 -10.29
N VAL A 62 16.34 29.11 -9.08
CA VAL A 62 17.51 29.11 -8.17
C VAL A 62 17.51 27.84 -7.32
N PRO A 63 18.62 27.06 -7.27
CA PRO A 63 18.72 25.89 -6.41
C PRO A 63 18.56 26.23 -4.92
N PRO A 64 17.95 25.34 -4.10
CA PRO A 64 17.92 25.52 -2.66
C PRO A 64 19.30 25.26 -2.03
N ALA A 65 19.64 26.00 -0.97
CA ALA A 65 20.88 25.77 -0.22
C ALA A 65 20.89 24.44 0.58
N ALA A 66 19.70 23.93 0.92
CA ALA A 66 19.52 22.65 1.59
C ALA A 66 18.45 21.84 0.85
N THR A 67 18.68 20.54 0.69
CA THR A 67 17.70 19.65 0.05
C THR A 67 16.51 19.39 0.98
N ALA A 68 15.30 19.39 0.42
CA ALA A 68 14.09 19.07 1.18
C ALA A 68 13.94 17.57 1.45
N LEU A 69 14.45 16.74 0.54
CA LEU A 69 14.45 15.28 0.63
C LEU A 69 15.87 14.77 0.35
N PRO A 70 16.38 13.79 1.10
CA PRO A 70 17.68 13.19 0.83
C PRO A 70 17.53 12.13 -0.26
N LEU A 71 17.55 12.59 -1.50
CA LEU A 71 17.44 11.74 -2.70
C LEU A 71 18.84 11.45 -3.25
N GLU A 72 18.99 10.27 -3.83
CA GLU A 72 20.16 9.88 -4.62
C GLU A 72 19.87 10.11 -6.10
N ALA A 73 20.90 10.38 -6.90
CA ALA A 73 20.78 10.49 -8.35
C ALA A 73 20.44 9.13 -8.99
N GLU A 74 19.75 9.15 -10.13
CA GLU A 74 19.39 7.95 -10.91
C GLU A 74 18.58 6.90 -10.14
N ARG A 75 17.77 7.32 -9.15
CA ARG A 75 17.01 6.42 -8.30
C ARG A 75 15.52 6.73 -8.34
N GLY A 76 14.70 5.69 -8.38
CA GLY A 76 13.25 5.76 -8.35
C GLY A 76 12.71 5.95 -6.93
N TYR A 77 11.70 6.82 -6.79
CA TYR A 77 11.04 7.14 -5.52
C TYR A 77 9.53 7.27 -5.67
N GLU A 78 8.84 7.06 -4.56
CA GLU A 78 7.41 7.34 -4.39
C GLU A 78 7.19 8.20 -3.14
N LEU A 79 6.62 9.39 -3.33
CA LEU A 79 6.17 10.27 -2.25
C LEU A 79 4.66 10.11 -2.06
N ARG A 80 4.23 9.68 -0.88
CA ARG A 80 2.82 9.46 -0.53
C ARG A 80 2.36 10.46 0.51
N ALA A 81 1.08 10.81 0.45
CA ALA A 81 0.39 11.48 1.53
C ALA A 81 -1.09 11.06 1.57
N GLU A 82 -1.65 11.05 2.76
CA GLU A 82 -3.10 11.06 2.97
C GLU A 82 -3.61 12.48 2.79
N VAL A 83 -4.51 12.64 1.82
CA VAL A 83 -5.04 13.94 1.40
C VAL A 83 -6.50 14.03 1.78
N GLU A 84 -6.89 15.15 2.37
CA GLU A 84 -8.29 15.58 2.42
C GLU A 84 -8.40 16.93 1.73
N LEU A 85 -9.03 16.96 0.55
CA LEU A 85 -9.24 18.16 -0.25
C LEU A 85 -10.75 18.44 -0.38
N ARG A 86 -11.17 19.64 0.03
CA ARG A 86 -12.56 20.11 -0.07
C ARG A 86 -12.60 21.39 -0.89
N GLY A 87 -12.99 21.28 -2.16
CA GLY A 87 -13.02 22.40 -3.10
C GLY A 87 -11.62 22.80 -3.62
N GLY A 88 -11.62 23.70 -4.60
CA GLY A 88 -10.39 24.23 -5.20
C GLY A 88 -9.55 23.16 -5.92
N HIS A 89 -8.29 23.52 -6.17
CA HIS A 89 -7.32 22.64 -6.80
C HIS A 89 -5.99 22.70 -6.06
N ALA A 90 -5.37 21.55 -5.88
CA ALA A 90 -4.06 21.43 -5.28
C ALA A 90 -3.17 20.46 -6.05
N SER A 91 -1.88 20.77 -6.16
CA SER A 91 -0.89 19.88 -6.78
C SER A 91 0.39 19.88 -5.96
N LEU A 92 0.96 18.70 -5.74
CA LEU A 92 2.25 18.51 -5.05
C LEU A 92 3.35 18.29 -6.09
N TRP A 93 4.46 18.99 -5.90
CA TRP A 93 5.59 19.03 -6.83
C TRP A 93 6.86 18.63 -6.09
N VAL A 94 7.71 17.84 -6.74
CA VAL A 94 9.12 17.63 -6.38
C VAL A 94 9.95 18.22 -7.51
N ILE A 95 10.76 19.22 -7.21
CA ILE A 95 11.56 19.96 -8.19
C ILE A 95 13.03 19.67 -7.92
N GLU A 96 13.73 19.22 -8.94
CA GLU A 96 15.13 18.81 -8.86
C GLU A 96 16.06 19.89 -9.42
N TYR A 97 17.24 19.96 -8.82
CA TYR A 97 18.26 20.94 -9.13
C TYR A 97 19.64 20.28 -9.17
N ASP A 98 20.49 20.78 -10.06
CA ASP A 98 21.93 20.68 -9.90
C ASP A 98 22.44 21.89 -9.09
N ASP A 99 23.75 22.15 -9.14
CA ASP A 99 24.36 23.27 -8.42
C ASP A 99 24.05 24.65 -9.03
N ALA A 100 23.53 24.71 -10.26
CA ALA A 100 23.36 25.95 -11.02
C ALA A 100 21.89 26.28 -11.35
N ALA A 101 21.09 25.27 -11.66
CA ALA A 101 19.76 25.45 -12.22
C ALA A 101 18.80 24.31 -11.86
N ARG A 102 17.52 24.57 -12.12
CA ARG A 102 16.48 23.55 -12.13
C ARG A 102 16.72 22.56 -13.27
N LEU A 103 16.70 21.27 -12.95
CA LEU A 103 16.82 20.18 -13.91
C LEU A 103 15.44 19.79 -14.44
N GLN A 104 14.61 19.25 -13.56
CA GLN A 104 13.30 18.71 -13.89
C GLN A 104 12.33 18.83 -12.71
N HIS A 105 11.12 18.32 -12.87
CA HIS A 105 10.17 18.18 -11.78
C HIS A 105 9.19 17.04 -12.06
N ALA A 106 8.71 16.44 -10.98
CA ALA A 106 7.54 15.59 -10.98
C ALA A 106 6.39 16.28 -10.24
N GLN A 107 5.16 16.05 -10.67
CA GLN A 107 3.98 16.58 -10.01
C GLN A 107 2.81 15.61 -10.01
N VAL A 108 1.95 15.74 -9.02
CA VAL A 108 0.67 15.04 -8.95
C VAL A 108 -0.44 16.01 -8.55
N THR A 109 -1.58 15.89 -9.20
CA THR A 109 -2.80 16.58 -8.78
C THR A 109 -3.39 15.84 -7.59
N LEU A 110 -3.57 16.56 -6.48
CA LEU A 110 -4.06 16.00 -5.24
C LEU A 110 -5.58 15.77 -5.32
N ARG A 111 -6.02 14.62 -4.83
CA ARG A 111 -7.43 14.25 -4.62
C ARG A 111 -7.56 13.65 -3.23
N SER A 112 -8.74 13.72 -2.63
CA SER A 112 -8.97 13.09 -1.32
C SER A 112 -8.68 11.59 -1.37
N GLY A 113 -8.00 11.08 -0.34
CA GLY A 113 -7.44 9.73 -0.27
C GLY A 113 -5.91 9.71 -0.36
N THR A 114 -5.35 8.51 -0.55
CA THR A 114 -3.91 8.32 -0.72
C THR A 114 -3.48 8.75 -2.13
N THR A 115 -2.57 9.71 -2.24
CA THR A 115 -2.04 10.17 -3.53
C THR A 115 -0.55 9.84 -3.66
N PRO A 116 -0.15 8.91 -4.55
CA PRO A 116 1.25 8.63 -4.82
C PRO A 116 1.82 9.58 -5.90
N LEU A 117 3.00 10.15 -5.65
CA LEU A 117 3.83 10.85 -6.61
C LEU A 117 5.09 10.01 -6.89
N ARG A 118 5.16 9.39 -8.07
CA ARG A 118 6.31 8.60 -8.52
C ARG A 118 7.24 9.43 -9.39
N PHE A 119 8.54 9.27 -9.20
CA PHE A 119 9.56 9.95 -10.00
C PHE A 119 10.91 9.24 -9.93
N THR A 120 11.77 9.53 -10.90
CA THR A 120 13.17 9.09 -10.93
C THR A 120 14.05 10.32 -11.03
N THR A 121 15.10 10.39 -10.22
CA THR A 121 16.00 11.54 -10.17
C THR A 121 16.94 11.61 -11.38
N ASP A 122 17.31 12.83 -11.79
CA ASP A 122 18.28 13.08 -12.88
C ASP A 122 19.71 12.65 -12.44
N PRO A 123 20.58 12.18 -13.35
CA PRO A 123 21.98 11.88 -13.02
C PRO A 123 22.78 13.02 -12.40
N ARG A 124 22.38 14.28 -12.67
CA ARG A 124 23.01 15.48 -12.13
C ARG A 124 22.34 15.99 -10.85
N HIS A 125 21.42 15.21 -10.28
CA HIS A 125 20.71 15.58 -9.06
C HIS A 125 21.68 15.96 -7.93
N ARG A 126 21.45 17.14 -7.33
CA ARG A 126 22.18 17.61 -6.14
C ARG A 126 21.25 17.95 -5.01
N THR A 127 20.16 18.66 -5.31
CA THR A 127 19.19 19.08 -4.32
C THR A 127 17.78 19.04 -4.89
N CYS A 128 16.78 19.01 -4.02
CA CYS A 128 15.40 19.21 -4.41
C CYS A 128 14.67 20.17 -3.48
N CYS A 129 13.55 20.69 -3.98
CA CYS A 129 12.52 21.26 -3.13
C CYS A 129 11.17 20.59 -3.41
N VAL A 130 10.37 20.48 -2.35
CA VAL A 130 8.94 20.18 -2.43
C VAL A 130 8.17 21.50 -2.53
N ALA A 131 7.20 21.55 -3.42
CA ALA A 131 6.29 22.68 -3.58
C ALA A 131 4.83 22.22 -3.65
N LEU A 132 3.92 23.06 -3.15
CA LEU A 132 2.48 22.84 -3.17
C LEU A 132 1.83 24.03 -3.87
N ARG A 133 1.18 23.76 -5.00
CA ARG A 133 0.41 24.75 -5.77
C ARG A 133 -1.05 24.68 -5.37
N LEU A 134 -1.66 25.81 -5.03
CA LEU A 134 -3.10 25.92 -4.72
C LEU A 134 -3.77 26.90 -5.69
N ALA A 135 -5.01 26.61 -6.09
CA ALA A 135 -5.83 27.48 -6.95
C ALA A 135 -7.32 27.38 -6.58
N GLY A 136 -8.06 28.48 -6.76
CA GLY A 136 -9.48 28.59 -6.41
C GLY A 136 -9.72 28.69 -4.90
N ARG A 137 -10.83 28.12 -4.42
CA ARG A 137 -11.25 28.17 -3.01
C ARG A 137 -11.43 26.78 -2.43
N GLY A 138 -10.75 26.48 -1.33
CA GLY A 138 -10.87 25.18 -0.69
C GLY A 138 -10.13 25.03 0.62
N GLU A 139 -10.22 23.81 1.15
CA GLU A 139 -9.47 23.35 2.32
C GLU A 139 -8.63 22.13 1.94
N LEU A 140 -7.39 22.10 2.41
CA LEU A 140 -6.46 20.99 2.19
C LEU A 140 -5.81 20.57 3.50
N THR A 141 -5.94 19.29 3.83
CA THR A 141 -5.17 18.63 4.90
C THR A 141 -4.27 17.59 4.26
N LEU A 142 -2.99 17.57 4.65
CA LEU A 142 -2.00 16.59 4.21
C LEU A 142 -1.41 15.90 5.45
N ARG A 143 -1.45 14.58 5.49
CA ARG A 143 -0.95 13.75 6.60
C ARG A 143 -0.10 12.61 6.08
N GLY A 144 0.74 12.05 6.97
CA GLY A 144 1.52 10.85 6.67
C GLY A 144 2.37 11.00 5.41
N LEU A 145 3.12 12.11 5.30
CA LEU A 145 4.00 12.30 4.16
C LEU A 145 5.14 11.27 4.24
N THR A 146 5.17 10.31 3.32
CA THR A 146 6.11 9.19 3.34
C THR A 146 6.89 9.16 2.05
N LEU A 147 8.22 9.13 2.14
CA LEU A 147 9.11 8.94 1.00
C LEU A 147 9.62 7.50 1.02
N LEU A 148 9.33 6.76 -0.05
CA LEU A 148 9.81 5.40 -0.28
C LEU A 148 10.74 5.41 -1.49
N ASP A 149 11.81 4.63 -1.47
CA ASP A 149 12.47 4.26 -2.73
C ASP A 149 11.63 3.22 -3.50
N GLU A 150 11.99 2.96 -4.75
CA GLU A 150 11.23 2.07 -5.63
C GLU A 150 11.08 0.64 -5.06
N ALA A 151 12.11 0.10 -4.41
CA ALA A 151 12.07 -1.23 -3.81
C ALA A 151 11.16 -1.25 -2.57
N GLU A 152 11.27 -0.25 -1.70
CA GLU A 152 10.38 -0.05 -0.56
C GLU A 152 8.92 0.13 -1.02
N ALA A 153 8.68 0.91 -2.07
CA ALA A 153 7.35 1.16 -2.62
C ALA A 153 6.73 -0.10 -3.21
N ALA A 154 7.51 -0.93 -3.91
CA ALA A 154 7.07 -2.21 -4.43
C ALA A 154 6.72 -3.20 -3.31
N ALA A 155 7.56 -3.30 -2.27
CA ALA A 155 7.32 -4.14 -1.11
C ALA A 155 6.06 -3.71 -0.35
N ASP A 156 5.88 -2.41 -0.13
CA ASP A 156 4.70 -1.88 0.55
C ASP A 156 3.42 -2.05 -0.27
N ALA A 157 3.49 -1.85 -1.60
CA ALA A 157 2.35 -2.11 -2.48
C ALA A 157 1.95 -3.59 -2.47
N ALA A 158 2.92 -4.50 -2.44
CA ALA A 158 2.66 -5.94 -2.29
C ALA A 158 1.99 -6.24 -0.94
N ALA A 159 2.44 -5.62 0.16
CA ALA A 159 1.82 -5.78 1.47
C ALA A 159 0.37 -5.24 1.51
N HIS A 160 0.09 -4.10 0.88
CA HIS A 160 -1.26 -3.52 0.82
C HIS A 160 -2.19 -4.28 -0.13
N ALA A 161 -1.68 -4.83 -1.23
CA ALA A 161 -2.47 -5.68 -2.13
C ALA A 161 -3.02 -6.92 -1.41
N VAL A 162 -2.30 -7.42 -0.39
CA VAL A 162 -2.76 -8.51 0.47
C VAL A 162 -3.85 -8.05 1.47
N ALA A 163 -3.96 -6.75 1.76
CA ALA A 163 -4.80 -6.20 2.83
C ALA A 163 -6.14 -5.56 2.39
N ALA A 164 -6.40 -5.39 1.09
CA ALA A 164 -7.64 -4.75 0.63
C ALA A 164 -8.89 -5.59 0.93
N PRO A 165 -9.96 -5.02 1.54
CA PRO A 165 -11.20 -5.75 1.83
C PRO A 165 -11.95 -6.06 0.53
N PHE A 166 -12.20 -7.34 0.29
CA PHE A 166 -13.00 -7.80 -0.84
C PHE A 166 -14.44 -7.29 -0.78
N ASP A 167 -14.97 -6.94 -1.95
CA ASP A 167 -16.40 -6.70 -2.16
C ASP A 167 -17.15 -8.04 -1.96
N PRO A 168 -18.00 -8.18 -0.92
CA PRO A 168 -18.65 -9.44 -0.58
C PRO A 168 -19.76 -9.86 -1.56
N GLY A 169 -19.99 -9.13 -2.67
CA GLY A 169 -21.13 -9.32 -3.56
C GLY A 169 -20.97 -10.29 -4.74
N ILE A 170 -19.78 -10.84 -5.03
CA ILE A 170 -19.56 -11.66 -6.23
C ILE A 170 -18.87 -12.99 -5.86
N THR A 171 -19.64 -14.07 -5.76
CA THR A 171 -19.13 -15.44 -5.56
C THR A 171 -19.11 -16.19 -6.91
N PRO A 172 -17.94 -16.53 -7.48
CA PRO A 172 -17.89 -17.42 -8.64
C PRO A 172 -17.97 -18.88 -8.18
N SER A 173 -18.60 -19.74 -9.00
CA SER A 173 -18.66 -21.18 -8.74
C SER A 173 -17.33 -21.87 -9.08
N LEU A 174 -17.02 -22.98 -8.40
CA LEU A 174 -15.80 -23.78 -8.60
C LEU A 174 -15.60 -24.28 -10.05
N ALA A 175 -16.69 -24.45 -10.81
CA ALA A 175 -16.62 -24.83 -12.22
C ALA A 175 -16.02 -23.71 -13.10
N ALA A 176 -16.30 -22.44 -12.78
CA ALA A 176 -15.76 -21.29 -13.50
C ALA A 176 -14.25 -21.07 -13.22
N LEU A 177 -13.77 -21.52 -12.06
CA LEU A 177 -12.35 -21.49 -11.70
C LEU A 177 -11.54 -22.57 -12.44
N GLY A 178 -12.12 -23.75 -12.66
CA GLY A 178 -11.49 -24.83 -13.44
C GLY A 178 -11.29 -24.46 -14.91
N ASP A 179 -12.30 -23.88 -15.55
CA ASP A 179 -12.23 -23.48 -16.97
C ASP A 179 -11.26 -22.31 -17.21
N ALA A 180 -11.13 -21.37 -16.26
CA ALA A 180 -10.22 -20.22 -16.37
C ALA A 180 -8.75 -20.65 -16.33
N VAL A 181 -8.39 -21.62 -15.49
CA VAL A 181 -7.02 -22.14 -15.36
C VAL A 181 -6.60 -22.92 -16.60
N ALA A 182 -7.51 -23.67 -17.23
CA ALA A 182 -7.22 -24.42 -18.46
C ALA A 182 -6.91 -23.52 -19.69
N HIS A 183 -7.34 -22.25 -19.67
CA HIS A 183 -7.15 -21.29 -20.77
C HIS A 183 -6.02 -20.28 -20.53
N GLY A 184 -5.14 -20.54 -19.56
CA GLY A 184 -3.99 -19.66 -19.28
C GLY A 184 -4.37 -18.32 -18.64
N VAL A 185 -5.58 -18.21 -18.08
CA VAL A 185 -5.96 -17.06 -17.26
C VAL A 185 -5.35 -17.28 -15.87
N VAL A 186 -4.38 -16.44 -15.51
CA VAL A 186 -3.84 -16.41 -14.14
C VAL A 186 -4.95 -15.90 -13.23
N ALA A 187 -5.51 -16.78 -12.39
CA ALA A 187 -6.52 -16.41 -11.42
C ALA A 187 -5.94 -15.39 -10.42
N GLY A 188 -6.57 -14.21 -10.32
CA GLY A 188 -6.42 -13.34 -9.16
C GLY A 188 -6.96 -14.03 -7.90
N PRO A 189 -6.51 -13.65 -6.70
CA PRO A 189 -6.79 -14.39 -5.48
C PRO A 189 -8.30 -14.39 -5.16
N VAL A 190 -8.83 -15.58 -4.90
CA VAL A 190 -10.18 -15.81 -4.37
C VAL A 190 -10.11 -15.67 -2.84
N PRO A 191 -11.01 -14.94 -2.16
CA PRO A 191 -11.09 -14.98 -0.70
C PRO A 191 -12.04 -16.10 -0.25
N VAL A 192 -11.56 -16.97 0.63
CA VAL A 192 -12.43 -17.66 1.59
C VAL A 192 -12.51 -16.74 2.82
N PRO A 193 -13.70 -16.43 3.38
CA PRO A 193 -13.80 -15.53 4.51
C PRO A 193 -13.22 -16.18 5.76
N ARG A 194 -12.62 -15.35 6.63
CA ARG A 194 -12.29 -15.61 8.06
C ARG A 194 -12.26 -17.10 8.45
N GLY A 195 -11.09 -17.72 8.32
CA GLY A 195 -10.78 -19.04 8.89
C GLY A 195 -11.66 -20.16 8.37
N GLY A 196 -11.62 -20.44 7.07
CA GLY A 196 -12.21 -21.66 6.51
C GLY A 196 -11.21 -22.81 6.60
N LEU A 197 -11.67 -23.96 7.09
CA LEU A 197 -10.98 -25.21 6.84
C LEU A 197 -11.10 -25.53 5.35
N LEU A 198 -10.00 -25.94 4.71
CA LEU A 198 -10.06 -26.43 3.33
C LEU A 198 -10.50 -27.89 3.32
N PRO A 199 -11.64 -28.23 2.67
CA PRO A 199 -12.05 -29.62 2.53
C PRO A 199 -11.05 -30.35 1.63
N VAL A 200 -10.42 -31.39 2.17
CA VAL A 200 -9.60 -32.31 1.38
C VAL A 200 -10.58 -33.29 0.72
N HIS A 201 -10.91 -33.03 -0.53
CA HIS A 201 -11.78 -33.92 -1.29
C HIS A 201 -10.97 -35.12 -1.79
N GLY A 202 -11.12 -36.28 -1.16
CA GLY A 202 -10.41 -37.52 -1.51
C GLY A 202 -10.75 -38.15 -2.88
N ARG A 203 -11.13 -37.36 -3.90
CA ARG A 203 -11.35 -37.86 -5.27
C ARG A 203 -10.10 -37.65 -6.11
N ALA A 204 -9.24 -38.68 -6.15
CA ALA A 204 -8.26 -38.99 -7.20
C ALA A 204 -7.64 -37.81 -7.97
N ILE A 205 -7.24 -36.75 -7.25
CA ILE A 205 -6.25 -35.80 -7.74
C ILE A 205 -4.89 -36.36 -7.32
N ASP A 206 -3.89 -36.14 -8.15
CA ASP A 206 -2.51 -36.49 -7.86
C ASP A 206 -2.10 -35.95 -6.46
N PRO A 207 -1.77 -36.82 -5.49
CA PRO A 207 -1.38 -36.40 -4.15
C PRO A 207 -0.21 -35.42 -4.14
N GLU A 208 0.68 -35.49 -5.13
CA GLU A 208 1.80 -34.55 -5.26
C GLU A 208 1.31 -33.13 -5.61
N PHE A 209 0.32 -33.03 -6.49
CA PHE A 209 -0.31 -31.76 -6.83
C PHE A 209 -1.03 -31.14 -5.62
N GLU A 210 -1.76 -31.95 -4.86
CA GLU A 210 -2.45 -31.47 -3.64
C GLU A 210 -1.45 -30.97 -2.60
N LEU A 211 -0.35 -31.70 -2.37
CA LEU A 211 0.72 -31.27 -1.46
C LEU A 211 1.37 -29.96 -1.89
N LEU A 212 1.63 -29.77 -3.19
CA LEU A 212 2.19 -28.52 -3.72
C LEU A 212 1.23 -27.33 -3.49
N GLN A 213 -0.07 -27.53 -3.67
CA GLN A 213 -1.07 -26.50 -3.40
C GLN A 213 -1.14 -26.15 -1.92
N LEU A 214 -1.13 -27.15 -1.04
CA LEU A 214 -1.14 -26.96 0.41
C LEU A 214 0.11 -26.22 0.91
N GLU A 215 1.29 -26.59 0.40
CA GLU A 215 2.56 -25.92 0.72
C GLU A 215 2.54 -24.46 0.25
N LEU A 216 2.02 -24.18 -0.95
CA LEU A 216 1.90 -22.82 -1.48
C LEU A 216 0.97 -21.94 -0.64
N LEU A 217 -0.15 -22.50 -0.18
CA LEU A 217 -1.11 -21.80 0.68
C LEU A 217 -0.53 -21.56 2.07
N TRP A 218 0.18 -22.53 2.64
CA TRP A 218 0.86 -22.39 3.93
C TRP A 218 1.96 -21.32 3.90
N GLN A 219 2.83 -21.31 2.89
CA GLN A 219 3.91 -20.32 2.74
C GLN A 219 3.41 -18.88 2.58
N ARG A 220 2.13 -18.69 2.23
CA ARG A 220 1.49 -17.38 2.05
C ARG A 220 0.61 -16.98 3.23
N ASP A 221 0.66 -17.72 4.33
CA ASP A 221 -0.21 -17.55 5.51
C ASP A 221 -1.71 -17.62 5.16
N LEU A 222 -2.08 -18.39 4.12
CA LEU A 222 -3.45 -18.55 3.64
C LEU A 222 -4.14 -19.83 4.16
N LEU A 223 -3.40 -20.68 4.88
CA LEU A 223 -3.88 -21.96 5.39
C LEU A 223 -3.75 -22.05 6.91
N TRP A 224 -4.87 -22.15 7.60
CA TRP A 224 -4.94 -22.30 9.07
C TRP A 224 -5.20 -23.75 9.51
N GLY A 225 -5.88 -24.54 8.67
CA GLY A 225 -6.30 -25.89 9.00
C GLY A 225 -6.90 -26.63 7.80
N LEU A 226 -6.95 -27.95 7.90
CA LEU A 226 -7.60 -28.82 6.91
C LEU A 226 -8.88 -29.41 7.51
N ASP A 227 -9.92 -29.51 6.70
CA ASP A 227 -11.11 -30.32 6.98
C ASP A 227 -10.99 -31.64 6.22
N GLY A 228 -10.92 -32.75 6.94
CA GLY A 228 -10.95 -34.07 6.31
C GLY A 228 -12.34 -34.45 5.78
N GLY A 229 -13.39 -33.82 6.29
CA GLY A 229 -14.79 -34.13 5.97
C GLY A 229 -15.10 -35.63 5.94
N ASP A 230 -16.01 -36.02 5.05
CA ASP A 230 -16.42 -37.41 4.82
C ASP A 230 -15.50 -38.19 3.87
N ALA A 231 -14.24 -37.79 3.68
CA ALA A 231 -13.30 -38.47 2.78
C ALA A 231 -12.13 -39.12 3.53
N GLU A 232 -11.59 -40.21 3.00
CA GLU A 232 -10.30 -40.73 3.45
C GLU A 232 -9.21 -39.78 2.94
N VAL A 233 -8.43 -39.20 3.85
CA VAL A 233 -7.34 -38.29 3.50
C VAL A 233 -6.07 -39.11 3.27
N PRO A 234 -5.38 -38.92 2.12
CA PRO A 234 -4.12 -39.60 1.86
C PRO A 234 -3.08 -39.40 2.98
N GLY A 235 -2.37 -40.47 3.34
CA GLY A 235 -1.39 -40.45 4.42
C GLY A 235 -0.30 -39.38 4.26
N ALA A 236 0.12 -39.09 3.02
CA ALA A 236 1.12 -38.06 2.74
C ALA A 236 0.67 -36.63 3.12
N ILE A 237 -0.64 -36.35 3.07
CA ILE A 237 -1.22 -35.07 3.51
C ILE A 237 -1.22 -34.97 5.04
N LEU A 238 -1.49 -36.08 5.73
CA LEU A 238 -1.39 -36.15 7.19
C LEU A 238 0.05 -35.92 7.66
N ASP A 239 1.03 -36.58 7.01
CA ASP A 239 2.46 -36.38 7.29
C ASP A 239 2.88 -34.92 7.07
N TRP A 240 2.37 -34.29 6.01
CA TRP A 240 2.66 -32.88 5.71
C TRP A 240 2.07 -31.95 6.78
N ALA A 241 0.81 -32.15 7.16
CA ALA A 241 0.12 -31.32 8.15
C ALA A 241 0.78 -31.40 9.53
N GLU A 242 1.20 -32.59 9.94
CA GLU A 242 1.94 -32.84 11.18
C GLU A 242 3.27 -32.08 11.22
N ARG A 243 4.10 -32.22 10.17
CA ARG A 243 5.40 -31.51 10.08
C ARG A 243 5.27 -29.98 10.14
N ARG A 244 4.18 -29.43 9.62
CA ARG A 244 3.93 -27.99 9.53
C ARG A 244 3.14 -27.43 10.72
N GLY A 245 2.71 -28.29 11.66
CA GLY A 245 1.93 -27.88 12.82
C GLY A 245 0.55 -27.33 12.46
N VAL A 246 -0.04 -27.80 11.35
CA VAL A 246 -1.35 -27.32 10.87
C VAL A 246 -2.46 -28.01 11.66
N LEU A 247 -3.38 -27.23 12.24
CA LEU A 247 -4.51 -27.74 13.01
C LEU A 247 -5.51 -28.44 12.08
N LEU A 248 -5.55 -29.77 12.13
CA LEU A 248 -6.62 -30.54 11.49
C LEU A 248 -7.91 -30.46 12.31
N ALA A 249 -9.02 -30.11 11.69
CA ALA A 249 -10.35 -30.28 12.29
C ALA A 249 -11.05 -31.45 11.58
N TRP A 250 -11.76 -32.26 12.36
CA TRP A 250 -12.41 -33.45 11.86
C TRP A 250 -13.81 -33.53 12.42
N ASP A 251 -14.77 -33.71 11.53
CA ASP A 251 -16.08 -34.26 11.86
C ASP A 251 -16.11 -35.72 11.40
N VAL A 252 -16.56 -36.63 12.26
CA VAL A 252 -16.65 -38.07 11.96
C VAL A 252 -18.11 -38.49 12.12
N PRO A 253 -18.99 -38.11 11.17
CA PRO A 253 -20.42 -38.36 11.31
C PRO A 253 -20.77 -39.84 11.14
N ASP A 254 -19.89 -40.64 10.54
CA ASP A 254 -20.08 -42.08 10.32
C ASP A 254 -19.30 -42.94 11.35
N ALA A 255 -20.05 -43.68 12.17
CA ALA A 255 -19.49 -44.59 13.18
C ALA A 255 -18.60 -45.70 12.57
N ALA A 256 -18.81 -46.07 11.31
CA ALA A 256 -17.99 -47.07 10.63
C ALA A 256 -16.55 -46.61 10.39
N ARG A 257 -16.29 -45.29 10.42
CA ARG A 257 -14.98 -44.69 10.18
C ARG A 257 -14.19 -44.37 11.42
N ARG A 258 -14.84 -44.47 12.59
CA ARG A 258 -14.20 -44.25 13.89
C ARG A 258 -12.91 -45.07 14.07
N PRO A 259 -12.85 -46.37 13.70
CA PRO A 259 -11.61 -47.14 13.87
C PRO A 259 -10.43 -46.61 13.06
N TRP A 260 -10.65 -46.17 11.81
CA TRP A 260 -9.61 -45.57 10.98
C TRP A 260 -9.15 -44.22 11.55
N PHE A 261 -10.10 -43.37 11.94
CA PHE A 261 -9.79 -42.06 12.53
C PHE A 261 -8.98 -42.17 13.82
N GLU A 262 -9.34 -43.12 14.70
CA GLU A 262 -8.60 -43.41 15.92
C GLU A 262 -7.18 -43.92 15.63
N ALA A 263 -7.02 -44.79 14.63
CA ALA A 263 -5.74 -45.40 14.29
C ALA A 263 -4.78 -44.47 13.51
N GLU A 264 -5.28 -43.66 12.58
CA GLU A 264 -4.44 -42.87 11.67
C GLU A 264 -4.33 -41.40 12.07
N VAL A 265 -5.38 -40.81 12.65
CA VAL A 265 -5.42 -39.37 12.96
C VAL A 265 -5.16 -39.10 14.44
N LEU A 266 -5.84 -39.81 15.35
CA LEU A 266 -5.65 -39.60 16.79
C LEU A 266 -4.33 -40.15 17.30
N ALA A 267 -3.85 -41.29 16.76
CA ALA A 267 -2.57 -41.87 17.15
C ALA A 267 -1.37 -40.92 16.93
N ARG A 268 -1.46 -40.02 15.95
CA ARG A 268 -0.44 -39.01 15.62
C ARG A 268 -0.52 -37.75 16.50
N ARG A 269 -1.60 -37.58 17.27
CA ARG A 269 -1.80 -36.45 18.20
C ARG A 269 -1.37 -36.76 19.64
N ALA A 270 -1.06 -38.02 19.94
CA ALA A 270 -0.49 -38.36 21.23
C ALA A 270 0.96 -37.85 21.30
N PRO A 271 1.36 -37.14 22.37
CA PRO A 271 2.68 -36.53 22.50
C PRO A 271 3.83 -37.55 22.55
#